data_AF-A0A662ZHI1-F1
#
_entry.id   AF-A0A662ZHI1-F1
#
_cell.length_a   1.000
_cell.length_b   1.000
_cell.length_c   1.000
_cell.angle_alpha   90.00
_cell.angle_beta   90.00
_cell.angle_gamma   90.00
#
_symmetry.space_group_name_H-M   'P 1'
#
loop_
_entity.id
_entity.type
_entity.pdbx_description
1 polymer ?
#
loop_
_entity_poly.entity_id
_entity_poly.type
_entity_poly.pdbx_seq_one_letter_code
_entity_poly.pdbx_strand_id
1 'polypeptide(L)'
;MWDYSEKVKDHFFHPRNAKVVENANAIGDVGSISCGDALRLMLKVNPETDVIEDAGFQTFGCGSAIASSSALTEMIIGKTIDEALKITNQDVADYLDGLPAEKMHCSVMGREALEAAVAQYKGEEYVHDHEDSPLVCKCFGIDEAKIVRAIKENNLSTVQDVTNYTKAGGACGSCIEKIEEIIKKTLDEMAGDAYYKGQCEHANRASQTEEKEITVQTAPADENVPENEAVPFYQTVVDIIERMKPALAQDGGSVVLKRVTADRVEVELSGACTGCMMTDMTLSWIQQQIMEAIGEYIQVVNVGTPSHH
;
A
#
# COMPACT_ATOMS: atom_id res chain seq x y z
N MET A 1 -15.49 9.93 -8.22
CA MET A 1 -15.11 11.27 -7.71
C MET A 1 -14.72 11.04 -6.26
N TRP A 2 -13.54 11.49 -5.86
CA TRP A 2 -13.01 11.25 -4.52
C TRP A 2 -13.84 12.06 -3.53
N ASP A 3 -14.26 11.46 -2.43
CA ASP A 3 -14.99 12.19 -1.40
C ASP A 3 -13.99 12.88 -0.48
N TYR A 4 -13.88 14.19 -0.61
CA TYR A 4 -13.02 15.02 0.23
C TYR A 4 -13.85 15.67 1.32
N SER A 5 -13.29 15.70 2.53
CA SER A 5 -13.88 16.46 3.63
C SER A 5 -14.00 17.95 3.27
N GLU A 6 -14.92 18.64 3.93
CA GLU A 6 -15.03 20.10 3.79
C GLU A 6 -13.74 20.81 4.21
N LYS A 7 -13.01 20.24 5.17
CA LYS A 7 -11.73 20.78 5.62
C LYS A 7 -10.65 20.66 4.55
N VAL A 8 -10.56 19.53 3.84
CA VAL A 8 -9.65 19.40 2.68
C VAL A 8 -9.99 20.42 1.60
N LYS A 9 -11.28 20.60 1.28
CA LYS A 9 -11.71 21.59 0.28
C LYS A 9 -11.34 23.01 0.71
N ASP A 10 -11.54 23.34 1.98
CA ASP A 10 -11.24 24.66 2.53
C ASP A 10 -9.74 24.97 2.50
N HIS A 11 -8.87 24.05 2.91
CA HIS A 11 -7.42 24.22 2.76
C HIS A 11 -6.94 24.24 1.31
N PHE A 12 -7.69 23.64 0.38
CA PHE A 12 -7.40 23.72 -1.04
C PHE A 12 -7.79 25.08 -1.65
N PHE A 13 -9.00 25.57 -1.37
CA PHE A 13 -9.49 26.85 -1.92
C PHE A 13 -8.92 28.07 -1.20
N HIS A 14 -8.62 27.95 0.09
CA HIS A 14 -8.08 29.01 0.93
C HIS A 14 -6.83 28.52 1.71
N PRO A 15 -5.74 28.16 1.01
CA PRO A 15 -4.55 27.61 1.65
C PRO A 15 -3.93 28.61 2.63
N ARG A 16 -3.68 28.13 3.85
CA ARG A 16 -2.97 28.86 4.90
C ARG A 16 -1.48 28.74 4.66
N ASN A 17 -0.77 29.86 4.80
CA ASN A 17 0.70 29.90 4.73
C ASN A 17 1.31 29.48 3.38
N ALA A 18 0.55 29.59 2.29
CA ALA A 18 1.07 29.50 0.93
C ALA A 18 1.86 30.78 0.58
N LYS A 19 3.06 30.91 1.16
CA LYS A 19 3.96 32.07 1.04
C LYS A 19 5.42 31.65 1.11
N VAL A 20 6.29 32.52 0.63
CA VAL A 20 7.73 32.45 0.91
C VAL A 20 7.97 33.07 2.29
N VAL A 21 8.70 32.36 3.15
CA VAL A 21 9.09 32.87 4.47
C VAL A 21 10.40 33.62 4.35
N GLU A 22 10.40 34.90 4.68
CA GLU A 22 11.61 35.72 4.68
C GLU A 22 12.55 35.27 5.81
N ASN A 23 13.85 35.15 5.52
CA ASN A 23 14.87 34.68 6.46
C ASN A 23 14.58 33.28 7.04
N ALA A 24 13.95 32.40 6.26
CA ALA A 24 13.85 30.99 6.61
C ALA A 24 15.25 30.40 6.85
N ASN A 25 15.44 29.76 8.00
CA ASN A 25 16.67 29.10 8.41
C ASN A 25 16.56 27.57 8.42
N ALA A 26 15.42 27.05 7.98
CA ALA A 26 15.16 25.63 7.79
C ALA A 26 14.32 25.46 6.51
N ILE A 27 14.83 24.73 5.53
CA ILE A 27 14.23 24.55 4.21
C ILE A 27 14.32 23.07 3.83
N GLY A 28 13.17 22.46 3.54
CA GLY A 28 13.05 21.09 3.10
C GLY A 28 12.45 21.02 1.71
N ASP A 29 13.21 20.44 0.77
CA ASP A 29 12.76 20.20 -0.61
C ASP A 29 12.56 18.69 -0.82
N VAL A 30 11.36 18.31 -1.25
CA VAL A 30 11.00 16.91 -1.52
C VAL A 30 10.17 16.77 -2.79
N GLY A 31 10.23 15.59 -3.39
CA GLY A 31 9.54 15.29 -4.65
C GLY A 31 10.27 15.87 -5.87
N SER A 32 9.60 15.80 -7.03
CA SER A 32 10.16 16.24 -8.31
C SER A 32 9.06 16.69 -9.25
N ILE A 33 9.33 17.76 -10.00
CA ILE A 33 8.43 18.23 -11.06
C ILE A 33 8.18 17.11 -12.08
N SER A 34 9.18 16.25 -12.32
CA SER A 34 9.08 15.11 -13.24
C SER A 34 8.10 14.02 -12.77
N CYS A 35 7.92 13.84 -11.45
CA CYS A 35 6.99 12.85 -10.89
C CYS A 35 5.60 13.44 -10.58
N GLY A 36 5.40 14.71 -10.90
CA GLY A 36 4.11 15.41 -10.82
C GLY A 36 3.76 15.98 -9.45
N ASP A 37 4.57 15.73 -8.41
CA ASP A 37 4.41 16.34 -7.09
C ASP A 37 5.78 16.79 -6.54
N ALA A 38 5.86 18.05 -6.10
CA ALA A 38 7.02 18.64 -5.44
C ALA A 38 6.58 19.60 -4.33
N LEU A 39 7.33 19.64 -3.23
CA LEU A 39 7.04 20.47 -2.08
C LEU A 39 8.35 21.08 -1.55
N ARG A 40 8.34 22.40 -1.41
CA ARG A 40 9.30 23.19 -0.65
C ARG A 40 8.63 23.68 0.62
N LEU A 41 9.12 23.24 1.77
CA LEU A 41 8.71 23.72 3.08
C LEU A 41 9.79 24.65 3.63
N MET A 42 9.39 25.84 4.08
CA MET A 42 10.27 26.86 4.63
C MET A 42 9.82 27.20 6.04
N LEU A 43 10.72 27.08 7.02
CA LEU A 43 10.45 27.40 8.41
C LEU A 43 11.42 28.47 8.89
N LYS A 44 10.92 29.30 9.79
CA LYS A 44 11.71 30.22 10.60
C LYS A 44 11.69 29.72 12.03
N VAL A 45 12.81 29.14 12.45
CA VAL A 45 13.01 28.59 13.79
C VAL A 45 13.79 29.59 14.63
N ASN A 46 13.37 29.79 15.87
CA ASN A 46 14.14 30.57 16.84
C ASN A 46 15.32 29.75 17.37
N PRO A 47 16.59 30.18 17.18
CA PRO A 47 17.77 29.42 17.58
C PRO A 47 17.99 29.29 19.08
N GLU A 48 17.28 30.05 19.91
CA GLU A 48 17.41 29.98 21.37
C GLU A 48 16.38 29.03 22.00
N THR A 49 15.21 28.88 21.38
CA THR A 49 14.08 28.12 21.92
C THR A 49 13.71 26.89 21.09
N ASP A 50 14.28 26.76 19.90
CA ASP A 50 13.92 25.77 18.86
C ASP A 50 12.43 25.80 18.47
N VAL A 51 11.74 26.92 18.73
CA VAL A 51 10.33 27.12 18.37
C VAL A 51 10.21 27.61 16.93
N ILE A 52 9.27 27.02 16.18
CA ILE A 52 8.91 27.44 14.83
C ILE A 52 8.03 28.69 14.94
N GLU A 53 8.60 29.86 14.60
CA GLU A 53 7.91 31.15 14.66
C GLU A 53 7.01 31.40 13.44
N ASP A 54 7.47 30.98 12.26
CA ASP A 54 6.74 31.11 11.00
C ASP A 54 7.03 29.90 10.11
N ALA A 55 6.04 29.51 9.31
CA ALA A 55 6.17 28.46 8.33
C ALA A 55 5.47 28.88 7.05
N GLY A 56 5.96 28.40 5.92
CA GLY A 56 5.35 28.61 4.63
C GLY A 56 5.76 27.53 3.66
N PHE A 57 4.95 27.33 2.62
CA PHE A 57 5.19 26.28 1.65
C PHE A 57 5.00 26.78 0.22
N GLN A 58 5.69 26.10 -0.70
CA GLN A 58 5.44 26.16 -2.13
C GLN A 58 5.33 24.73 -2.64
N THR A 59 4.18 24.38 -3.21
CA THR A 59 3.98 23.04 -3.77
C THR A 59 3.51 23.12 -5.21
N PHE A 60 3.93 22.14 -5.97
CA PHE A 60 3.40 21.78 -7.27
C PHE A 60 2.83 20.38 -7.14
N GLY A 61 1.52 20.20 -7.32
CA GLY A 61 0.93 18.88 -7.16
C GLY A 61 -0.60 18.91 -7.17
N CYS A 62 -1.19 17.77 -6.81
CA CYS A 62 -2.64 17.66 -6.71
C CYS A 62 -3.24 18.48 -5.54
N GLY A 63 -4.56 18.70 -5.55
CA GLY A 63 -5.23 19.49 -4.51
C GLY A 63 -5.03 18.95 -3.10
N SER A 64 -4.87 17.63 -2.94
CA SER A 64 -4.52 16.99 -1.67
C SER A 64 -3.14 17.40 -1.16
N ALA A 65 -2.15 17.57 -2.05
CA ALA A 65 -0.81 18.04 -1.65
C ALA A 65 -0.84 19.48 -1.12
N ILE A 66 -1.64 20.36 -1.73
CA ILE A 66 -1.87 21.73 -1.23
C ILE A 66 -2.56 21.68 0.15
N ALA A 67 -3.61 20.88 0.28
CA ALA A 67 -4.35 20.78 1.54
C ALA A 67 -3.49 20.21 2.68
N SER A 68 -2.74 19.12 2.43
CA SER A 68 -1.81 18.52 3.41
C SER A 68 -0.69 19.46 3.80
N SER A 69 -0.09 20.18 2.84
CA SER A 69 0.98 21.15 3.13
C SER A 69 0.45 22.32 3.95
N SER A 70 -0.74 22.83 3.61
CA SER A 70 -1.39 23.90 4.36
C SER A 70 -1.70 23.48 5.78
N ALA A 71 -2.33 22.32 5.97
CA ALA A 71 -2.62 21.76 7.30
C ALA A 71 -1.35 21.58 8.13
N LEU A 72 -0.31 20.98 7.55
CA LEU A 72 0.97 20.77 8.23
C LEU A 72 1.56 22.10 8.74
N THR A 73 1.57 23.16 7.92
CA THR A 73 2.11 24.45 8.36
C THR A 73 1.36 25.05 9.53
N GLU A 74 0.03 24.87 9.63
CA GLU A 74 -0.73 25.33 10.79
C GLU A 74 -0.44 24.48 12.04
N MET A 75 -0.22 23.18 11.87
CA MET A 75 0.07 22.27 12.99
C MET A 75 1.44 22.52 13.62
N ILE A 76 2.44 22.95 12.84
CA ILE A 76 3.83 23.09 13.30
C ILE A 76 4.16 24.48 13.86
N ILE A 77 3.45 25.54 13.46
CA ILE A 77 3.70 26.90 13.96
C ILE A 77 3.45 26.97 15.47
N GLY A 78 4.41 27.51 16.21
CA GLY A 78 4.38 27.63 17.67
C GLY A 78 4.82 26.37 18.43
N LYS A 79 5.15 25.28 17.73
CA LYS A 79 5.77 24.08 18.33
C LYS A 79 7.29 24.17 18.30
N THR A 80 7.94 23.41 19.18
CA THR A 80 9.38 23.16 19.04
C THR A 80 9.65 22.20 17.89
N ILE A 81 10.88 22.19 17.36
CA ILE A 81 11.31 21.22 16.35
C ILE A 81 11.01 19.78 16.77
N ASP A 82 11.34 19.42 18.01
CA ASP A 82 11.16 18.04 18.50
C ASP A 82 9.68 17.66 18.67
N GLU A 83 8.80 18.64 18.90
CA GLU A 83 7.36 18.43 18.88
C GLU A 83 6.82 18.33 17.45
N ALA A 84 7.35 19.14 16.53
CA ALA A 84 6.97 19.10 15.13
C ALA A 84 7.35 17.75 14.50
N LEU A 85 8.52 17.20 14.82
CA LEU A 85 8.97 15.88 14.34
C LEU A 85 8.09 14.71 14.81
N LYS A 86 7.28 14.89 15.87
CA LYS A 86 6.34 13.86 16.31
C LYS A 86 5.05 13.82 15.49
N ILE A 87 4.81 14.83 14.65
CA ILE A 87 3.63 14.87 13.78
C ILE A 87 3.82 13.83 12.68
N THR A 88 2.91 12.86 12.66
CA THR A 88 2.88 11.80 11.66
C THR A 88 2.04 12.22 10.45
N ASN A 89 2.18 11.48 9.36
CA ASN A 89 1.30 11.62 8.19
C ASN A 89 -0.17 11.31 8.53
N GLN A 90 -0.42 10.47 9.54
CA GLN A 90 -1.77 10.19 10.03
C GLN A 90 -2.33 11.39 10.79
N ASP A 91 -1.54 12.07 11.62
CA ASP A 91 -1.99 13.30 12.30
C ASP A 91 -2.40 14.39 11.31
N VAL A 92 -1.69 14.51 10.18
CA VAL A 92 -2.04 15.45 9.11
C VAL A 92 -3.34 15.03 8.41
N ALA A 93 -3.53 13.73 8.15
CA ALA A 93 -4.76 13.22 7.56
C ALA A 93 -5.95 13.41 8.52
N ASP A 94 -5.78 13.11 9.79
CA ASP A 94 -6.79 13.27 10.84
C ASP A 94 -7.12 14.75 11.07
N TYR A 95 -6.11 15.63 11.03
CA TYR A 95 -6.34 17.07 11.06
C TYR A 95 -7.23 17.50 9.89
N LEU A 96 -7.15 16.87 8.73
CA LEU A 96 -7.98 17.17 7.57
C LEU A 96 -9.36 16.47 7.59
N ASP A 97 -9.79 15.92 8.74
CA ASP A 97 -11.00 15.09 8.87
C ASP A 97 -10.96 13.84 7.98
N GLY A 98 -9.75 13.33 7.73
CA GLY A 98 -9.49 12.19 6.87
C GLY A 98 -9.05 12.58 5.45
N LEU A 99 -8.20 11.73 4.89
CA LEU A 99 -7.84 11.74 3.47
C LEU A 99 -8.23 10.39 2.86
N PRO A 100 -8.72 10.36 1.61
CA PRO A 100 -8.89 9.11 0.87
C PRO A 100 -7.58 8.33 0.84
N ALA A 101 -7.66 7.00 0.97
CA ALA A 101 -6.50 6.13 1.12
C ALA A 101 -5.46 6.38 0.01
N GLU A 102 -5.91 6.49 -1.23
CA GLU A 102 -5.03 6.65 -2.39
C GLU A 102 -4.47 8.08 -2.57
N LYS A 103 -4.74 8.98 -1.61
CA LYS A 103 -4.11 10.30 -1.50
C LYS A 103 -3.20 10.43 -0.27
N MET A 104 -3.01 9.36 0.50
CA MET A 104 -2.16 9.36 1.69
C MET A 104 -0.70 9.70 1.39
N HIS A 105 -0.21 9.48 0.16
CA HIS A 105 1.14 9.94 -0.23
C HIS A 105 1.36 11.45 -0.04
N CYS A 106 0.29 12.26 -0.06
CA CYS A 106 0.38 13.72 0.11
C CYS A 106 0.73 14.11 1.55
N SER A 107 0.23 13.36 2.54
CA SER A 107 0.58 13.59 3.94
C SER A 107 1.97 13.04 4.27
N VAL A 108 2.37 11.93 3.63
CA VAL A 108 3.76 11.40 3.72
C VAL A 108 4.75 12.43 3.19
N MET A 109 4.50 13.02 2.01
CA MET A 109 5.37 14.03 1.43
C MET A 109 5.53 15.28 2.32
N GLY A 110 4.45 15.72 2.96
CA GLY A 110 4.50 16.83 3.93
C GLY A 110 5.46 16.53 5.09
N ARG A 111 5.37 15.33 5.65
CA ARG A 111 6.24 14.89 6.75
C ARG A 111 7.70 14.79 6.31
N GLU A 112 7.96 14.21 5.13
CA GLU A 112 9.32 14.14 4.55
C GLU A 112 9.91 15.55 4.37
N ALA A 113 9.12 16.53 3.94
CA ALA A 113 9.57 17.92 3.82
C ALA A 113 9.92 18.55 5.17
N LEU A 114 9.17 18.21 6.23
CA LEU A 114 9.46 18.67 7.59
C LEU A 114 10.76 18.06 8.11
N GLU A 115 10.96 16.76 7.95
CA GLU A 115 12.20 16.07 8.33
C GLU A 115 13.40 16.67 7.59
N ALA A 116 13.27 16.94 6.28
CA ALA A 116 14.30 17.58 5.47
C ALA A 116 14.63 19.00 5.96
N ALA A 117 13.62 19.80 6.27
CA ALA A 117 13.82 21.16 6.78
C ALA A 117 14.54 21.16 8.13
N VAL A 118 14.14 20.25 9.03
CA VAL A 118 14.75 20.11 10.35
C VAL A 118 16.19 19.62 10.27
N ALA A 119 16.48 18.63 9.43
CA ALA A 119 17.84 18.14 9.23
C ALA A 119 18.76 19.26 8.71
N GLN A 120 18.28 20.05 7.74
CA GLN A 120 19.02 21.22 7.26
C GLN A 120 19.32 22.22 8.39
N TYR A 121 18.33 22.50 9.25
CA TYR A 121 18.50 23.41 10.39
C TYR A 121 19.52 22.89 11.42
N LYS A 122 19.48 21.59 11.72
CA LYS A 122 20.43 20.94 12.63
C LYS A 122 21.84 20.81 12.04
N GLY A 123 22.01 21.10 10.75
CA GLY A 123 23.27 20.91 10.03
C GLY A 123 23.61 19.43 9.82
N GLU A 124 22.59 18.57 9.85
CA GLU A 124 22.71 17.14 9.59
C GLU A 124 22.54 16.91 8.08
N GLU A 125 23.23 15.91 7.53
CA GLU A 125 22.94 15.47 6.17
C GLU A 125 21.55 14.82 6.17
N TYR A 126 20.60 15.49 5.50
CA TYR A 126 19.33 14.84 5.18
C TYR A 126 19.60 13.79 4.10
N VAL A 127 19.82 12.56 4.54
CA VAL A 127 19.87 11.40 3.65
C VAL A 127 18.45 11.15 3.18
N HIS A 128 18.11 11.73 2.01
CA HIS A 128 17.05 11.16 1.18
C HIS A 128 17.48 9.72 0.92
N ASP A 129 16.66 8.75 1.35
CA ASP A 129 16.90 7.28 1.27
C ASP A 129 17.18 6.73 -0.15
N HIS A 130 17.35 7.63 -1.13
CA HIS A 130 17.55 7.40 -2.55
C HIS A 130 18.98 7.00 -2.94
N GLU A 131 20.02 7.24 -2.12
CA GLU A 131 21.42 7.05 -2.57
C GLU A 131 22.00 5.64 -2.33
N ASP A 132 21.48 4.86 -1.37
CA ASP A 132 22.06 3.53 -1.04
C ASP A 132 21.10 2.34 -1.26
N SER A 133 19.84 2.59 -1.64
CA SER A 133 18.83 1.55 -1.79
C SER A 133 18.44 1.29 -3.26
N PRO A 134 18.28 0.01 -3.69
CA PRO A 134 17.91 -0.31 -5.06
C PRO A 134 16.60 0.35 -5.50
N LEU A 135 16.60 0.97 -6.68
CA LEU A 135 15.41 1.58 -7.24
C LEU A 135 14.38 0.50 -7.63
N VAL A 136 13.20 0.54 -7.01
CA VAL A 136 12.10 -0.41 -7.24
C VAL A 136 11.15 0.13 -8.31
N CYS A 137 10.65 1.35 -8.14
CA CYS A 137 9.75 2.01 -9.08
C CYS A 137 10.48 3.09 -9.90
N LYS A 138 10.75 2.80 -11.18
CA LYS A 138 11.40 3.73 -12.10
C LYS A 138 10.52 4.93 -12.49
N CYS A 139 9.20 4.77 -12.49
CA CYS A 139 8.27 5.84 -12.90
C CYS A 139 8.22 6.99 -11.90
N PHE A 140 8.23 6.68 -10.62
CA PHE A 140 8.09 7.66 -9.53
C PHE A 140 9.38 7.87 -8.74
N GLY A 141 10.47 7.17 -9.09
CA GLY A 141 11.75 7.31 -8.40
C GLY A 141 11.71 6.75 -6.97
N ILE A 142 11.01 5.65 -6.74
CA ILE A 142 10.85 5.05 -5.40
C ILE A 142 11.81 3.87 -5.25
N ASP A 143 12.65 3.92 -4.22
CA ASP A 143 13.56 2.85 -3.81
C ASP A 143 12.92 1.87 -2.81
N GLU A 144 13.63 0.78 -2.51
CA GLU A 144 13.21 -0.24 -1.55
C GLU A 144 13.11 0.33 -0.12
N ALA A 145 14.02 1.22 0.28
CA ALA A 145 14.05 1.75 1.64
C ALA A 145 12.79 2.57 1.96
N LYS A 146 12.35 3.40 1.03
CA LYS A 146 11.10 4.17 1.12
C LYS A 146 9.87 3.28 1.21
N ILE A 147 9.83 2.16 0.49
CA ILE A 147 8.74 1.17 0.58
C ILE A 147 8.74 0.50 1.95
N VAL A 148 9.90 0.02 2.41
CA VAL A 148 10.07 -0.63 3.73
C VAL A 148 9.67 0.33 4.85
N ARG A 149 10.10 1.60 4.80
CA ARG A 149 9.74 2.63 5.77
C ARG A 149 8.24 2.86 5.81
N ALA A 150 7.60 3.04 4.64
CA ALA A 150 6.15 3.23 4.55
C ALA A 150 5.37 2.05 5.14
N ILE A 151 5.81 0.81 4.88
CA ILE A 151 5.24 -0.41 5.45
C ILE A 151 5.36 -0.41 6.98
N LYS A 152 6.55 -0.14 7.53
CA LYS A 152 6.82 -0.20 8.97
C LYS A 152 6.04 0.87 9.75
N GLU A 153 5.93 2.08 9.21
CA GLU A 153 5.28 3.19 9.89
C GLU A 153 3.75 3.12 9.85
N ASN A 154 3.19 2.59 8.76
CA ASN A 154 1.74 2.58 8.53
C ASN A 154 1.12 1.17 8.58
N ASN A 155 1.92 0.15 8.93
CA ASN A 155 1.52 -1.26 8.98
C ASN A 155 0.85 -1.75 7.68
N LEU A 156 1.45 -1.43 6.54
CA LEU A 156 0.90 -1.76 5.21
C LEU A 156 1.15 -3.25 4.89
N SER A 157 0.12 -3.96 4.45
CA SER A 157 0.21 -5.40 4.16
C SER A 157 -0.14 -5.77 2.72
N THR A 158 -0.59 -4.81 1.91
CA THR A 158 -0.99 -5.05 0.52
C THR A 158 -0.26 -4.13 -0.45
N VAL A 159 -0.14 -4.55 -1.71
CA VAL A 159 0.45 -3.74 -2.80
C VAL A 159 -0.34 -2.45 -2.99
N GLN A 160 -1.67 -2.53 -2.89
CA GLN A 160 -2.53 -1.36 -3.06
C GLN A 160 -2.25 -0.33 -1.96
N ASP A 161 -2.08 -0.77 -0.71
CA ASP A 161 -1.74 0.12 0.38
C ASP A 161 -0.36 0.77 0.19
N VAL A 162 0.64 0.00 -0.24
CA VAL A 162 1.95 0.58 -0.58
C VAL A 162 1.82 1.59 -1.71
N THR A 163 1.00 1.30 -2.74
CA THR A 163 0.75 2.22 -3.85
C THR A 163 0.10 3.52 -3.35
N ASN A 164 -0.85 3.42 -2.44
CA ASN A 164 -1.59 4.54 -1.88
C ASN A 164 -0.69 5.51 -1.08
N TYR A 165 0.34 4.98 -0.41
CA TYR A 165 1.26 5.76 0.41
C TYR A 165 2.53 6.21 -0.34
N THR A 166 3.01 5.42 -1.30
CA THR A 166 4.30 5.68 -1.98
C THR A 166 4.16 6.02 -3.47
N LYS A 167 2.97 5.85 -4.06
CA LYS A 167 2.69 5.83 -5.51
C LYS A 167 3.33 4.70 -6.31
N ALA A 168 4.24 3.92 -5.72
CA ALA A 168 4.90 2.84 -6.42
C ALA A 168 3.86 1.81 -6.91
N GLY A 169 3.95 1.37 -8.16
CA GLY A 169 2.99 0.43 -8.76
C GLY A 169 1.78 1.08 -9.45
N GLY A 170 1.46 2.34 -9.16
CA GLY A 170 0.25 3.00 -9.69
C GLY A 170 0.34 3.51 -11.14
N ALA A 171 1.51 3.45 -11.80
CA ALA A 171 1.70 3.94 -13.16
C ALA A 171 1.72 2.82 -14.22
N CYS A 172 2.86 2.14 -14.38
CA CYS A 172 3.04 1.08 -15.40
C CYS A 172 2.87 -0.34 -14.87
N GLY A 173 2.75 -0.52 -13.55
CA GLY A 173 2.63 -1.83 -12.88
C GLY A 173 3.89 -2.71 -12.87
N SER A 174 4.97 -2.35 -13.56
CA SER A 174 6.13 -3.26 -13.74
C SER A 174 6.92 -3.58 -12.47
N CYS A 175 6.65 -2.87 -11.37
CA CYS A 175 7.31 -3.07 -10.08
C CYS A 175 6.45 -3.82 -9.05
N ILE A 176 5.23 -4.24 -9.40
CA ILE A 176 4.28 -4.86 -8.46
C ILE A 176 4.85 -6.13 -7.82
N GLU A 177 5.41 -7.05 -8.61
CA GLU A 177 6.02 -8.30 -8.10
C GLU A 177 7.13 -8.02 -7.08
N LYS A 178 7.98 -7.02 -7.36
CA LYS A 178 9.04 -6.61 -6.42
C LYS A 178 8.48 -6.00 -5.15
N ILE A 179 7.40 -5.23 -5.25
CA ILE A 179 6.73 -4.66 -4.09
C ILE A 179 6.15 -5.77 -3.20
N GLU A 180 5.55 -6.81 -3.79
CA GLU A 180 5.05 -7.99 -3.06
C GLU A 180 6.17 -8.71 -2.30
N GLU A 181 7.32 -8.93 -2.94
CA GLU A 181 8.49 -9.52 -2.30
C GLU A 181 8.99 -8.69 -1.11
N ILE A 182 9.05 -7.36 -1.27
CA ILE A 182 9.47 -6.44 -0.21
C ILE A 182 8.47 -6.45 0.94
N ILE A 183 7.17 -6.45 0.66
CA ILE A 183 6.11 -6.55 1.68
C ILE A 183 6.31 -7.83 2.49
N LYS A 184 6.42 -8.98 1.82
CA LYS A 184 6.59 -10.27 2.49
C LYS A 184 7.83 -10.28 3.38
N LYS A 185 8.99 -9.87 2.83
CA LYS A 185 10.25 -9.79 3.57
C LYS A 185 10.14 -8.88 4.80
N THR A 186 9.53 -7.71 4.64
CA THR A 186 9.39 -6.73 5.73
C THR A 186 8.45 -7.23 6.82
N LEU A 187 7.33 -7.87 6.44
CA LEU A 187 6.39 -8.47 7.40
C LEU A 187 7.03 -9.65 8.15
N ASP A 188 7.82 -10.48 7.46
CA ASP A 188 8.57 -11.57 8.08
C ASP A 188 9.63 -11.03 9.07
N GLU A 189 10.32 -9.93 8.74
CA GLU A 189 11.24 -9.23 9.66
C GLU A 189 10.51 -8.66 10.87
N MET A 190 9.37 -7.99 10.67
CA MET A 190 8.55 -7.45 11.77
C MET A 190 7.98 -8.55 12.68
N ALA A 191 7.63 -9.71 12.11
CA ALA A 191 7.19 -10.89 12.85
C ALA A 191 8.37 -11.56 13.61
N GLY A 192 9.57 -11.56 13.00
CA GLY A 192 10.81 -12.03 13.64
C GLY A 192 11.25 -11.16 14.82
N ASP A 193 11.09 -9.84 14.71
CA ASP A 193 11.36 -8.88 15.79
C ASP A 193 10.32 -8.99 16.92
N ALA A 194 9.06 -9.28 16.60
CA ALA A 194 8.04 -9.62 17.59
C ALA A 194 8.34 -10.96 18.30
N TYR A 195 8.89 -11.94 17.58
CA TYR A 195 9.32 -13.23 18.14
C TYR A 195 10.53 -13.09 19.09
N TYR A 196 11.49 -12.20 18.80
CA TYR A 196 12.63 -11.93 19.69
C TYR A 196 12.32 -10.99 20.86
N LYS A 197 11.40 -10.02 20.72
CA LYS A 197 10.90 -9.21 21.85
C LYS A 197 10.05 -10.04 22.84
N GLY A 198 9.37 -11.08 22.35
CA GLY A 198 8.59 -12.00 23.19
C GLY A 198 9.41 -12.88 24.15
N GLN A 199 10.73 -12.97 23.99
CA GLN A 199 11.60 -13.79 24.84
C GLN A 199 12.30 -13.02 25.98
N CYS A 200 12.07 -11.70 26.12
CA CYS A 200 12.68 -10.92 27.20
C CYS A 200 11.73 -10.62 28.38
N GLU A 201 10.43 -10.88 28.27
CA GLU A 201 9.45 -10.47 29.31
C GLU A 201 8.81 -11.62 30.11
N HIS A 202 9.10 -12.89 29.84
CA HIS A 202 8.41 -14.01 30.50
C HIS A 202 9.31 -14.95 31.30
N ALA A 203 10.38 -14.42 31.87
CA ALA A 203 11.06 -15.04 33.02
C ALA A 203 10.49 -14.48 34.34
N ASN A 204 9.24 -14.80 34.65
CA ASN A 204 8.67 -15.02 35.99
C ASN A 204 7.14 -14.88 35.96
N ARG A 205 6.44 -16.01 35.88
CA ARG A 205 5.57 -16.54 36.96
C ARG A 205 4.63 -17.60 36.37
N ALA A 206 4.94 -18.84 36.72
CA ALA A 206 4.08 -20.00 36.51
C ALA A 206 2.66 -19.77 37.06
N SER A 207 1.65 -20.35 36.40
CA SER A 207 0.94 -21.54 36.91
C SER A 207 -0.27 -21.93 36.03
N GLN A 208 -0.22 -23.17 35.56
CA GLN A 208 -1.31 -24.19 35.55
C GLN A 208 -2.42 -24.07 34.49
N THR A 209 -2.30 -24.87 33.41
CA THR A 209 -3.04 -26.14 33.12
C THR A 209 -4.44 -25.88 32.53
N GLU A 210 -4.90 -26.52 31.46
CA GLU A 210 -4.90 -27.96 31.18
C GLU A 210 -4.84 -28.25 29.67
N GLU A 211 -4.08 -29.28 29.34
CA GLU A 211 -4.06 -29.97 28.05
C GLU A 211 -5.30 -30.85 27.89
N LYS A 212 -5.86 -30.88 26.69
CA LYS A 212 -6.44 -32.11 26.14
C LYS A 212 -5.99 -32.29 24.70
N GLU A 213 -5.12 -33.27 24.53
CA GLU A 213 -4.78 -33.93 23.26
C GLU A 213 -6.04 -34.44 22.54
N ILE A 214 -5.94 -34.64 21.23
CA ILE A 214 -6.04 -35.98 20.60
C ILE A 214 -5.64 -35.88 19.11
N THR A 215 -4.46 -36.44 18.85
CA THR A 215 -3.95 -37.19 17.66
C THR A 215 -4.28 -36.75 16.24
N VAL A 216 -3.19 -36.48 15.52
CA VAL A 216 -3.01 -36.62 14.07
C VAL A 216 -3.20 -38.08 13.65
N GLN A 217 -4.06 -38.34 12.66
CA GLN A 217 -3.94 -39.51 11.79
C GLN A 217 -4.02 -39.09 10.32
N THR A 218 -3.06 -39.62 9.58
CA THR A 218 -2.79 -39.45 8.16
C THR A 218 -3.84 -40.13 7.28
N ALA A 219 -4.10 -39.48 6.13
CA ALA A 219 -4.65 -39.91 4.83
C ALA A 219 -4.97 -41.42 4.62
N PRO A 220 -6.02 -41.77 3.84
CA PRO A 220 -5.92 -41.66 2.38
C PRO A 220 -7.19 -41.17 1.65
N ALA A 221 -7.01 -40.90 0.36
CA ALA A 221 -7.98 -40.42 -0.61
C ALA A 221 -9.24 -41.31 -0.76
N ASP A 222 -10.40 -40.68 -0.96
CA ASP A 222 -11.33 -41.08 -2.02
C ASP A 222 -12.37 -39.98 -2.36
N GLU A 223 -12.94 -40.13 -3.55
CA GLU A 223 -13.76 -39.22 -4.34
C GLU A 223 -15.15 -38.85 -3.76
N ASN A 224 -15.69 -37.72 -4.27
CA ASN A 224 -17.10 -37.30 -4.39
C ASN A 224 -17.75 -36.35 -3.35
N VAL A 225 -17.99 -35.11 -3.84
CA VAL A 225 -19.13 -34.18 -3.58
C VAL A 225 -18.90 -33.04 -2.56
N PRO A 226 -19.37 -31.78 -2.84
CA PRO A 226 -18.63 -30.55 -2.59
C PRO A 226 -19.16 -29.70 -1.42
N GLU A 227 -18.26 -29.00 -0.72
CA GLU A 227 -18.61 -27.90 0.19
C GLU A 227 -18.42 -26.57 -0.53
N ASN A 228 -19.44 -26.07 -1.25
CA ASN A 228 -19.42 -24.72 -1.81
C ASN A 228 -20.85 -24.13 -1.81
N GLU A 229 -21.29 -23.56 -0.69
CA GLU A 229 -22.55 -22.79 -0.64
C GLU A 229 -22.55 -21.67 0.42
N ALA A 230 -21.38 -21.14 0.78
CA ALA A 230 -21.26 -20.08 1.80
C ALA A 230 -20.61 -18.79 1.27
N VAL A 231 -20.69 -18.51 -0.03
CA VAL A 231 -20.17 -17.27 -0.62
C VAL A 231 -21.26 -16.59 -1.47
N PRO A 232 -21.66 -15.34 -1.18
CA PRO A 232 -22.79 -14.66 -1.85
C PRO A 232 -22.58 -14.41 -3.35
N PHE A 233 -21.35 -14.58 -3.85
CA PHE A 233 -20.97 -14.35 -5.26
C PHE A 233 -20.90 -15.65 -6.08
N TYR A 234 -21.16 -16.81 -5.48
CA TYR A 234 -21.04 -18.13 -6.12
C TYR A 234 -21.86 -18.25 -7.41
N GLN A 235 -23.13 -17.83 -7.37
CA GLN A 235 -24.04 -17.93 -8.51
C GLN A 235 -23.59 -17.02 -9.68
N THR A 236 -23.07 -15.83 -9.37
CA THR A 236 -22.52 -14.90 -10.36
C THR A 236 -21.31 -15.50 -11.07
N VAL A 237 -20.41 -16.17 -10.34
CA VAL A 237 -19.24 -16.85 -10.92
C VAL A 237 -19.67 -18.00 -11.83
N VAL A 238 -20.67 -18.78 -11.41
CA VAL A 238 -21.23 -19.88 -12.22
C VAL A 238 -21.81 -19.35 -13.54
N ASP A 239 -22.64 -18.30 -13.48
CA ASP A 239 -23.30 -17.73 -14.66
C ASP A 239 -22.29 -17.17 -15.69
N ILE A 240 -21.20 -16.55 -15.21
CA ILE A 240 -20.11 -16.04 -16.06
C ILE A 240 -19.39 -17.19 -16.75
N ILE A 241 -19.03 -18.24 -15.99
CA ILE A 241 -18.34 -19.41 -16.55
C ILE A 241 -19.23 -20.12 -17.59
N GLU A 242 -20.53 -20.23 -17.34
CA GLU A 242 -21.46 -20.80 -18.33
C GLU A 242 -21.58 -19.97 -19.60
N ARG A 243 -21.58 -18.63 -19.48
CA ARG A 243 -21.58 -17.73 -20.63
C ARG A 243 -20.28 -17.83 -21.45
N MET A 244 -19.16 -18.18 -20.82
CA MET A 244 -17.84 -18.30 -21.46
C MET A 244 -17.57 -19.67 -22.10
N LYS A 245 -18.23 -20.74 -21.63
CA LYS A 245 -18.13 -22.10 -22.21
C LYS A 245 -18.22 -22.16 -23.75
N PRO A 246 -19.18 -21.50 -24.43
CA PRO A 246 -19.30 -21.58 -25.89
C PRO A 246 -18.14 -20.88 -26.63
N ALA A 247 -17.57 -19.81 -26.07
CA ALA A 247 -16.41 -19.14 -26.66
C ALA A 247 -15.15 -20.00 -26.53
N LEU A 248 -14.94 -20.59 -25.34
CA LEU A 248 -13.81 -21.50 -25.10
C LEU A 248 -13.91 -22.78 -25.92
N ALA A 249 -15.12 -23.28 -26.17
CA ALA A 249 -15.36 -24.44 -27.03
C ALA A 249 -15.05 -24.17 -28.51
N GLN A 250 -15.19 -22.93 -29.00
CA GLN A 250 -14.78 -22.55 -30.36
C GLN A 250 -13.26 -22.59 -30.53
N ASP A 251 -12.52 -22.34 -29.45
CA ASP A 251 -11.05 -22.39 -29.41
C ASP A 251 -10.51 -23.78 -29.03
N GLY A 252 -11.38 -24.79 -28.93
CA GLY A 252 -10.99 -26.18 -28.64
C GLY A 252 -10.65 -26.45 -27.17
N GLY A 253 -11.08 -25.61 -26.24
CA GLY A 253 -10.92 -25.76 -24.79
C GLY A 253 -12.24 -25.94 -24.06
N SER A 254 -12.21 -26.58 -22.88
CA SER A 254 -13.34 -26.69 -21.97
C SER A 254 -12.95 -26.23 -20.57
N VAL A 255 -13.84 -25.53 -19.89
CA VAL A 255 -13.66 -25.08 -18.51
C VAL A 255 -14.70 -25.71 -17.59
N VAL A 256 -14.23 -26.27 -16.48
CA VAL A 256 -15.07 -26.85 -15.43
C VAL A 256 -14.71 -26.16 -14.11
N LEU A 257 -15.69 -25.53 -13.48
CA LEU A 257 -15.50 -24.93 -12.16
C LEU A 257 -15.41 -26.04 -11.10
N LYS A 258 -14.37 -26.01 -10.26
CA LYS A 258 -14.20 -26.96 -9.15
C LYS A 258 -14.57 -26.34 -7.82
N ARG A 259 -14.07 -25.15 -7.54
CA ARG A 259 -14.20 -24.51 -6.22
C ARG A 259 -14.20 -22.99 -6.32
N VAL A 260 -14.97 -22.35 -5.46
CA VAL A 260 -15.02 -20.89 -5.31
C VAL A 260 -14.87 -20.56 -3.83
N THR A 261 -13.85 -19.79 -3.49
CA THR A 261 -13.65 -19.18 -2.17
C THR A 261 -13.76 -17.65 -2.29
N ALA A 262 -13.71 -16.93 -1.17
CA ALA A 262 -13.84 -15.47 -1.16
C ALA A 262 -12.70 -14.74 -1.90
N ASP A 263 -11.54 -15.38 -2.00
CA ASP A 263 -10.29 -14.83 -2.55
C ASP A 263 -9.81 -15.55 -3.82
N ARG A 264 -10.35 -16.74 -4.12
CA ARG A 264 -9.83 -17.62 -5.16
C ARG A 264 -10.90 -18.45 -5.85
N VAL A 265 -10.79 -18.58 -7.17
CA VAL A 265 -11.65 -19.43 -8.01
C VAL A 265 -10.77 -20.50 -8.66
N GLU A 266 -11.07 -21.76 -8.37
CA GLU A 266 -10.39 -22.91 -8.95
C GLU A 266 -11.19 -23.45 -10.13
N VAL A 267 -10.60 -23.36 -11.31
CA VAL A 267 -11.15 -23.91 -12.55
C VAL A 267 -10.25 -25.03 -13.06
N GLU A 268 -10.83 -26.02 -13.69
CA GLU A 268 -10.11 -27.05 -14.44
C GLU A 268 -10.28 -26.73 -15.92
N LEU A 269 -9.17 -26.43 -16.60
CA LEU A 269 -9.14 -26.28 -18.06
C LEU A 269 -8.73 -27.61 -18.70
N SER A 270 -9.44 -28.06 -19.73
CA SER A 270 -9.14 -29.27 -20.50
C SER A 270 -9.19 -28.99 -22.01
N GLY A 271 -8.52 -29.80 -22.83
CA GLY A 271 -8.49 -29.66 -24.30
C GLY A 271 -7.22 -29.00 -24.84
N ALA A 272 -7.30 -28.19 -25.91
CA ALA A 272 -6.13 -27.47 -26.45
C ALA A 272 -5.51 -26.45 -25.46
N CYS A 273 -6.19 -26.22 -24.33
CA CYS A 273 -5.78 -25.33 -23.24
C CYS A 273 -4.91 -26.01 -22.16
N THR A 274 -4.61 -27.31 -22.26
CA THR A 274 -3.60 -27.94 -21.38
C THR A 274 -2.24 -27.87 -22.06
N GLY A 275 -1.54 -26.74 -21.89
CA GLY A 275 -0.11 -26.64 -22.25
C GLY A 275 0.22 -25.81 -23.49
N CYS A 276 -0.73 -25.06 -24.05
CA CYS A 276 -0.39 -23.99 -25.00
C CYS A 276 0.11 -22.76 -24.23
N MET A 277 1.09 -22.04 -24.79
CA MET A 277 1.67 -20.78 -24.31
C MET A 277 0.62 -19.66 -24.04
N MET A 278 -0.66 -19.93 -24.35
CA MET A 278 -1.83 -19.07 -24.20
C MET A 278 -2.71 -19.42 -22.98
N THR A 279 -2.37 -20.45 -22.19
CA THR A 279 -3.17 -20.88 -21.01
C THR A 279 -3.30 -19.75 -19.98
N ASP A 280 -2.22 -19.00 -19.76
CA ASP A 280 -2.19 -17.85 -18.86
C ASP A 280 -3.07 -16.70 -19.37
N MET A 281 -3.18 -16.54 -20.69
CA MET A 281 -4.07 -15.52 -21.29
C MET A 281 -5.54 -15.89 -21.11
N THR A 282 -5.90 -17.18 -21.22
CA THR A 282 -7.27 -17.64 -20.98
C THR A 282 -7.65 -17.50 -19.50
N LEU A 283 -6.75 -17.83 -18.58
CA LEU A 283 -6.97 -17.63 -17.14
C LEU A 283 -7.10 -16.14 -16.79
N SER A 284 -6.24 -15.30 -17.37
CA SER A 284 -6.32 -13.84 -17.22
C SER A 284 -7.63 -13.27 -17.76
N TRP A 285 -8.13 -13.81 -18.88
CA TRP A 285 -9.41 -13.40 -19.46
C TRP A 285 -10.61 -13.80 -18.60
N ILE A 286 -10.61 -15.01 -18.04
CA ILE A 286 -11.63 -15.46 -17.08
C ILE A 286 -11.58 -14.60 -15.81
N GLN A 287 -10.38 -14.32 -15.31
CA GLN A 287 -10.17 -13.45 -14.14
C GLN A 287 -10.70 -12.04 -14.38
N GLN A 288 -10.45 -11.46 -15.55
CA GLN A 288 -10.95 -10.12 -15.90
C GLN A 288 -12.48 -10.07 -15.91
N GLN A 289 -13.15 -11.08 -16.45
CA GLN A 289 -14.62 -11.11 -16.51
C GLN A 289 -15.27 -11.31 -15.14
N ILE A 290 -14.64 -12.09 -14.27
CA ILE A 290 -15.09 -12.26 -12.88
C ILE A 290 -14.90 -10.95 -12.11
N MET A 291 -13.76 -10.28 -12.30
CA MET A 291 -13.47 -8.98 -11.68
C MET A 291 -14.43 -7.87 -12.15
N GLU A 292 -14.77 -7.84 -13.43
CA GLU A 292 -15.72 -6.87 -14.01
C GLU A 292 -17.14 -7.04 -13.44
N ALA A 293 -17.54 -8.28 -13.11
CA ALA A 293 -18.87 -8.58 -12.60
C ALA A 293 -19.00 -8.45 -11.07
N ILE A 294 -17.94 -8.76 -10.32
CA ILE A 294 -17.95 -8.77 -8.85
C ILE A 294 -17.40 -7.46 -8.28
N GLY A 295 -16.57 -6.73 -9.05
CA GLY A 295 -15.95 -5.48 -8.61
C GLY A 295 -14.83 -5.66 -7.59
N GLU A 296 -14.51 -6.91 -7.25
CA GLU A 296 -13.44 -7.32 -6.34
C GLU A 296 -12.43 -8.19 -7.11
N TYR A 297 -11.16 -8.12 -6.71
CA TYR A 297 -10.11 -8.94 -7.30
C TYR A 297 -10.17 -10.36 -6.72
N ILE A 298 -10.41 -11.35 -7.58
CA ILE A 298 -10.43 -12.77 -7.21
C ILE A 298 -9.45 -13.52 -8.10
N GLN A 299 -8.54 -14.28 -7.49
CA GLN A 299 -7.51 -15.00 -8.22
C GLN A 299 -8.08 -16.26 -8.88
N VAL A 300 -7.96 -16.39 -10.20
CA VAL A 300 -8.39 -17.60 -10.92
C VAL A 300 -7.19 -18.51 -11.14
N VAL A 301 -7.25 -19.73 -10.61
CA VAL A 301 -6.17 -20.72 -10.76
C VAL A 301 -6.66 -21.96 -11.49
N ASN A 302 -5.82 -22.50 -12.37
CA ASN A 302 -6.07 -23.80 -12.98
C ASN A 302 -5.60 -24.91 -12.04
N VAL A 303 -6.50 -25.81 -11.66
CA VAL A 303 -6.18 -27.01 -10.84
C VAL A 303 -6.09 -28.29 -11.67
N GLY A 304 -6.23 -28.20 -13.00
CA GLY A 304 -6.09 -29.35 -13.91
C GLY A 304 -4.65 -29.84 -14.00
N THR A 305 -4.46 -31.16 -13.99
CA THR A 305 -3.14 -31.77 -14.20
C THR A 305 -2.70 -31.63 -15.67
N PRO A 306 -1.46 -31.21 -15.94
CA PRO A 306 -0.95 -31.17 -17.31
C PRO A 306 -0.82 -32.59 -17.86
N SER A 307 -1.65 -32.94 -18.84
CA SER A 307 -1.51 -34.16 -19.63
C SER A 307 -0.31 -34.02 -20.56
N HIS A 308 0.87 -34.46 -20.10
CA HIS A 308 2.03 -34.66 -20.97
C HIS A 308 1.73 -35.77 -21.97
N HIS A 309 1.67 -35.42 -23.26
CA HIS A 309 1.85 -36.35 -24.37
C HIS A 309 3.15 -36.05 -25.10
#